data_AF-A0A2P6N8U6-F1
#
_entry.id   AF-A0A2P6N8U6-F1
#
_cell.length_a   1.000
_cell.length_b   1.000
_cell.length_c   1.000
_cell.angle_alpha   90.00
_cell.angle_beta   90.00
_cell.angle_gamma   90.00
#
_symmetry.space_group_name_H-M   'P 1'
#
loop_
_entity.id
_entity.type
_entity.pdbx_description
1 polymer ?
#
loop_
_entity_poly.entity_id
_entity_poly.type
_entity_poly.pdbx_seq_one_letter_code
_entity_poly.pdbx_strand_id
1 'polypeptide(L)'
;MMELLDDFWADILPFFTTSDLCVPCFTSKALRDLACRIIDSRVPNVSYWWYRQKVLPVYNVEIVRWWLRAIREPTNGELKDAATRDDLDVVEVLGWSSKHCSPRHRYLLSHSNQRSCWNQKFILKWALVSGSKRIINVCHKRGAHLIPSACQSDHVFQHIYAEGNLERIQWMYDGKQVDGLPSIPRSDIPNHPHVYWPLAKKGHTDVILWLKEKGVINPQQGARMYEAAGMAGRMDMIEWLVRGTRERAEHKQENNQIPCDFTELCSSHFTSSFSTFDWIRKHDAFDSGFLYTSAVCNGSVEGICKNFGSIALQLAIDHKLLTKETKIELRIDNNLPTIKWLYERDILQPDLSK
;
A
#
# COMPACT_ATOMS: atom_id res chain seq x y z
N MET A 1 -13.78 -48.09 4.85
CA MET A 1 -13.62 -46.72 5.41
C MET A 1 -13.15 -45.69 4.36
N MET A 2 -12.50 -46.12 3.26
CA MET A 2 -12.06 -45.22 2.17
C MET A 2 -13.18 -44.84 1.19
N GLU A 3 -14.12 -45.74 0.87
CA GLU A 3 -15.20 -45.46 -0.11
C GLU A 3 -16.21 -44.41 0.38
N LEU A 4 -16.47 -44.36 1.70
CA LEU A 4 -17.37 -43.37 2.32
C LEU A 4 -16.83 -41.92 2.24
N LEU A 5 -15.52 -41.75 2.03
CA LEU A 5 -14.91 -40.43 1.87
C LEU A 5 -15.09 -39.90 0.45
N ASP A 6 -15.05 -40.75 -0.58
CA ASP A 6 -15.13 -40.29 -1.98
C ASP A 6 -16.50 -39.70 -2.32
N ASP A 7 -17.60 -40.29 -1.83
CA ASP A 7 -18.95 -39.78 -2.05
C ASP A 7 -19.18 -38.43 -1.37
N PHE A 8 -18.73 -38.28 -0.12
CA PHE A 8 -18.88 -37.03 0.63
C PHE A 8 -18.16 -35.85 -0.04
N TRP A 9 -17.02 -36.12 -0.68
CA TRP A 9 -16.25 -35.09 -1.39
C TRP A 9 -16.82 -34.74 -2.76
N ALA A 10 -17.37 -35.73 -3.47
CA ALA A 10 -18.09 -35.49 -4.71
C ALA A 10 -19.30 -34.56 -4.48
N ASP A 11 -19.93 -34.64 -3.31
CA ASP A 11 -21.07 -33.80 -2.94
C ASP A 11 -20.65 -32.38 -2.51
N ILE A 12 -19.51 -32.22 -1.84
CA ILE A 12 -19.10 -30.93 -1.27
C ILE A 12 -18.30 -30.06 -2.24
N LEU A 13 -17.39 -30.65 -3.00
CA LEU A 13 -16.49 -29.90 -3.89
C LEU A 13 -17.21 -29.05 -4.96
N PRO A 14 -18.40 -29.43 -5.47
CA PRO A 14 -19.15 -28.60 -6.41
C PRO A 14 -19.53 -27.22 -5.86
N PHE A 15 -19.74 -27.10 -4.54
CA PHE A 15 -20.14 -25.87 -3.87
C PHE A 15 -18.99 -24.89 -3.64
N PHE A 16 -17.75 -25.34 -3.75
CA PHE A 16 -16.59 -24.44 -3.72
C PHE A 16 -16.39 -23.76 -5.07
N THR A 17 -16.12 -22.45 -5.06
CA THR A 17 -15.72 -21.76 -6.28
C THR A 17 -14.36 -22.30 -6.74
N THR A 18 -14.08 -22.26 -8.04
CA THR A 18 -12.78 -22.73 -8.57
C THR A 18 -11.59 -21.96 -7.99
N SER A 19 -11.80 -20.71 -7.56
CA SER A 19 -10.85 -19.91 -6.80
C SER A 19 -10.55 -20.49 -5.42
N ASP A 20 -11.53 -21.11 -4.75
CA ASP A 20 -11.40 -21.66 -3.40
C ASP A 20 -10.68 -23.01 -3.38
N LEU A 21 -10.66 -23.74 -4.50
CA LEU A 21 -9.99 -25.02 -4.63
C LEU A 21 -8.47 -24.84 -4.71
N CYS A 22 -7.78 -25.00 -3.57
CA CYS A 22 -6.32 -25.05 -3.51
C CYS A 22 -5.80 -26.48 -3.56
N VAL A 23 -5.55 -27.00 -4.77
CA VAL A 23 -5.07 -28.39 -4.91
C VAL A 23 -3.74 -28.68 -4.19
N PRO A 24 -2.70 -27.81 -4.27
CA PRO A 24 -1.46 -28.06 -3.53
C PRO A 24 -1.66 -28.11 -2.02
N CYS A 25 -2.81 -27.61 -1.54
CA CYS A 25 -3.15 -27.59 -0.15
C CYS A 25 -3.71 -28.93 0.36
N PHE A 26 -4.21 -29.85 -0.49
CA PHE A 26 -4.76 -31.12 0.02
C PHE A 26 -3.66 -32.09 0.46
N THR A 27 -3.68 -32.49 1.72
CA THR A 27 -2.79 -33.54 2.26
C THR A 27 -3.12 -34.93 1.71
N SER A 28 -4.40 -35.23 1.45
CA SER A 28 -4.83 -36.49 0.81
C SER A 28 -4.55 -36.48 -0.70
N LYS A 29 -3.92 -37.56 -1.20
CA LYS A 29 -3.69 -37.77 -2.64
C LYS A 29 -5.01 -37.88 -3.41
N ALA A 30 -5.97 -38.65 -2.89
CA ALA A 30 -7.27 -38.85 -3.54
C ALA A 30 -8.02 -37.51 -3.70
N LEU A 31 -8.04 -36.69 -2.64
CA LEU A 31 -8.64 -35.35 -2.69
C LEU A 31 -7.95 -34.42 -3.67
N ARG A 32 -6.62 -34.49 -3.71
CA ARG A 32 -5.81 -33.72 -4.65
C ARG A 32 -6.15 -34.08 -6.10
N ASP A 33 -6.19 -35.37 -6.40
CA ASP A 33 -6.48 -35.88 -7.75
C ASP A 33 -7.94 -35.57 -8.16
N LEU A 34 -8.89 -35.62 -7.22
CA LEU A 34 -10.28 -35.22 -7.47
C LEU A 34 -10.41 -33.70 -7.72
N ALA A 35 -9.76 -32.87 -6.90
CA ALA A 35 -9.78 -31.42 -7.06
C ALA A 35 -9.07 -30.96 -8.34
N CYS A 36 -7.97 -31.61 -8.75
CA CYS A 36 -7.36 -31.43 -10.08
C CYS A 36 -8.39 -31.64 -11.18
N ARG A 37 -9.06 -32.81 -11.17
CA ARG A 37 -10.06 -33.17 -12.19
C ARG A 37 -11.19 -32.13 -12.28
N ILE A 38 -11.69 -31.63 -11.14
CA ILE A 38 -12.73 -30.60 -11.12
C ILE A 38 -12.22 -29.28 -11.71
N ILE A 39 -11.01 -28.83 -11.35
CA ILE A 39 -10.43 -27.59 -11.90
C ILE A 39 -10.19 -27.71 -13.40
N ASP A 40 -9.59 -28.82 -13.84
CA ASP A 40 -9.31 -29.07 -15.25
C ASP A 40 -10.61 -29.14 -16.08
N SER A 41 -11.71 -29.64 -15.50
CA SER A 41 -13.03 -29.63 -16.14
C SER A 41 -13.69 -28.25 -16.22
N ARG A 42 -13.42 -27.37 -15.24
CA ARG A 42 -14.07 -26.04 -15.13
C ARG A 42 -13.29 -24.94 -15.84
N VAL A 43 -11.99 -25.10 -16.03
CA VAL A 43 -11.12 -24.07 -16.62
C VAL A 43 -10.19 -24.72 -17.64
N PRO A 44 -10.60 -24.76 -18.92
CA PRO A 44 -9.74 -25.22 -20.00
C PRO A 44 -8.49 -24.32 -20.09
N ASN A 45 -7.29 -24.90 -20.20
CA ASN A 45 -6.03 -24.19 -20.51
C ASN A 45 -5.49 -23.19 -19.46
N VAL A 46 -5.12 -23.64 -18.26
CA VAL A 46 -4.30 -22.80 -17.36
C VAL A 46 -3.11 -23.54 -16.79
N SER A 47 -1.97 -23.46 -17.47
CA SER A 47 -0.65 -23.95 -17.04
C SER A 47 -0.05 -23.21 -15.81
N TYR A 48 -0.86 -22.45 -15.06
CA TYR A 48 -0.37 -21.58 -13.97
C TYR A 48 -1.31 -21.48 -12.75
N TRP A 49 -2.41 -22.24 -12.68
CA TRP A 49 -3.37 -22.09 -11.58
C TRP A 49 -2.77 -22.51 -10.21
N TRP A 50 -1.78 -23.40 -10.21
CA TRP A 50 -1.06 -23.84 -9.02
C TRP A 50 -0.01 -22.83 -8.51
N TYR A 51 0.38 -21.84 -9.32
CA TYR A 51 1.39 -20.84 -8.95
C TYR A 51 0.84 -19.72 -8.08
N ARG A 52 -0.48 -19.50 -8.07
CA ARG A 52 -1.08 -18.48 -7.21
C ARG A 52 -1.15 -19.00 -5.79
N GLN A 53 -0.64 -18.22 -4.85
CA GLN A 53 -0.79 -18.49 -3.43
C GLN A 53 -2.29 -18.39 -3.07
N LYS A 54 -2.95 -19.55 -2.93
CA LYS A 54 -4.39 -19.61 -2.66
C LYS A 54 -4.63 -19.58 -1.16
N VAL A 55 -5.22 -18.48 -0.71
CA VAL A 55 -5.75 -18.32 0.64
C VAL A 55 -7.05 -19.13 0.72
N LEU A 56 -7.15 -20.06 1.68
CA LEU A 56 -8.36 -20.82 1.91
C LEU A 56 -9.47 -19.93 2.50
N PRO A 57 -10.74 -20.22 2.22
CA PRO A 57 -11.84 -19.42 2.72
C PRO A 57 -11.87 -19.42 4.25
N VAL A 58 -11.97 -18.21 4.80
CA VAL A 58 -12.02 -17.95 6.24
C VAL A 58 -13.29 -17.21 6.66
N TYR A 59 -14.30 -17.07 5.80
CA TYR A 59 -15.56 -16.36 6.12
C TYR A 59 -16.52 -17.15 7.04
N ASN A 60 -16.22 -18.40 7.36
CA ASN A 60 -17.05 -19.23 8.22
C ASN A 60 -16.17 -20.16 9.07
N VAL A 61 -16.37 -20.15 10.38
CA VAL A 61 -15.56 -20.91 11.34
C VAL A 61 -15.67 -22.43 11.14
N GLU A 62 -16.82 -22.94 10.73
CA GLU A 62 -17.00 -24.39 10.47
C GLU A 62 -16.25 -24.82 9.21
N ILE A 63 -16.26 -23.98 8.17
CA ILE A 63 -15.43 -24.21 6.97
C ILE A 63 -13.96 -24.26 7.37
N VAL A 64 -13.53 -23.35 8.25
CA VAL A 64 -12.15 -23.34 8.76
C VAL A 64 -11.80 -24.61 9.53
N ARG A 65 -12.65 -25.03 10.47
CA ARG A 65 -12.43 -26.28 11.21
C ARG A 65 -12.37 -27.50 10.29
N TRP A 66 -13.22 -27.52 9.28
CA TRP A 66 -13.25 -28.57 8.28
C TRP A 66 -11.94 -28.63 7.50
N TRP A 67 -11.47 -27.53 6.89
CA TRP A 67 -10.25 -27.59 6.09
C TRP A 67 -8.99 -27.75 6.92
N LEU A 68 -8.96 -27.30 8.18
CA LEU A 68 -7.85 -27.58 9.09
C LEU A 68 -7.66 -29.09 9.32
N ARG A 69 -8.76 -29.86 9.32
CA ARG A 69 -8.74 -31.32 9.50
C ARG A 69 -8.50 -32.07 8.20
N ALA A 70 -9.07 -31.58 7.09
CA ALA A 70 -9.13 -32.32 5.84
C ALA A 70 -8.09 -31.89 4.78
N ILE A 71 -7.64 -30.63 4.84
CA ILE A 71 -6.81 -30.02 3.78
C ILE A 71 -5.38 -29.83 4.28
N ARG A 72 -5.12 -28.78 5.08
CA ARG A 72 -3.78 -28.42 5.56
C ARG A 72 -3.78 -27.51 6.79
N GLU A 73 -2.57 -27.33 7.33
CA GLU A 73 -2.25 -26.30 8.31
C GLU A 73 -2.37 -24.87 7.72
N PRO A 74 -2.69 -23.86 8.56
CA PRO A 74 -2.95 -22.49 8.11
C PRO A 74 -1.69 -21.76 7.63
N THR A 75 -1.85 -20.72 6.82
CA THR A 75 -0.79 -19.80 6.39
C THR A 75 -1.03 -18.39 6.89
N ASN A 76 -0.02 -17.53 6.72
CA ASN A 76 -0.14 -16.10 7.01
C ASN A 76 -1.29 -15.43 6.23
N GLY A 77 -1.67 -15.95 5.06
CA GLY A 77 -2.72 -15.39 4.22
C GLY A 77 -4.10 -15.50 4.87
N GLU A 78 -4.47 -16.69 5.34
CA GLU A 78 -5.75 -16.93 6.03
C GLU A 78 -5.83 -16.08 7.31
N LEU A 79 -4.73 -16.03 8.06
CA LEU A 79 -4.67 -15.30 9.31
C LEU A 79 -4.73 -13.78 9.12
N LYS A 80 -4.09 -13.28 8.06
CA LYS A 80 -4.20 -11.89 7.63
C LYS A 80 -5.66 -11.57 7.31
N ASP A 81 -6.32 -12.38 6.50
CA ASP A 81 -7.71 -12.14 6.08
C ASP A 81 -8.70 -12.18 7.25
N ALA A 82 -8.56 -13.15 8.16
CA ALA A 82 -9.34 -13.20 9.40
C ALA A 82 -9.09 -11.98 10.30
N ALA A 83 -7.83 -11.59 10.47
CA ALA A 83 -7.46 -10.42 11.27
C ALA A 83 -7.97 -9.11 10.67
N THR A 84 -8.04 -8.99 9.34
CA THR A 84 -8.56 -7.79 8.67
C THR A 84 -10.07 -7.64 8.72
N ARG A 85 -10.82 -8.72 8.97
CA ARG A 85 -12.30 -8.71 9.02
C ARG A 85 -12.86 -8.72 10.45
N ASP A 86 -11.99 -8.53 11.45
CA ASP A 86 -12.31 -8.64 12.89
C ASP A 86 -12.97 -9.98 13.29
N ASP A 87 -12.61 -11.05 12.59
CA ASP A 87 -13.13 -12.40 12.81
C ASP A 87 -12.32 -13.13 13.90
N LEU A 88 -12.58 -12.74 15.15
CA LEU A 88 -11.91 -13.29 16.31
C LEU A 88 -12.10 -14.81 16.43
N ASP A 89 -13.29 -15.31 16.09
CA ASP A 89 -13.64 -16.72 16.25
C ASP A 89 -12.80 -17.59 15.29
N VAL A 90 -12.57 -17.11 14.06
CA VAL A 90 -11.64 -17.75 13.13
C VAL A 90 -10.20 -17.63 13.60
N VAL A 91 -9.76 -16.47 14.13
CA VAL A 91 -8.39 -16.33 14.66
C VAL A 91 -8.13 -17.28 15.83
N GLU A 92 -9.09 -17.49 16.73
CA GLU A 92 -8.97 -18.46 17.82
C GLU A 92 -8.83 -19.90 17.30
N VAL A 93 -9.56 -20.26 16.23
CA VAL A 93 -9.45 -21.58 15.58
C VAL A 93 -8.12 -21.75 14.85
N LEU A 94 -7.65 -20.74 14.13
CA LEU A 94 -6.37 -20.78 13.39
C LEU A 94 -5.14 -20.67 14.32
N GLY A 95 -5.33 -20.13 15.52
CA GLY A 95 -4.31 -20.03 16.56
C GLY A 95 -3.44 -18.78 16.48
N TRP A 96 -3.03 -18.28 17.65
CA TRP A 96 -2.30 -17.02 17.83
C TRP A 96 -0.81 -17.06 17.48
N SER A 97 -0.30 -18.24 17.15
CA SER A 97 1.10 -18.46 16.86
C SER A 97 1.26 -19.72 16.04
N SER A 98 2.11 -19.71 15.02
CA SER A 98 2.37 -20.90 14.19
C SER A 98 3.17 -22.00 14.92
N LYS A 99 3.44 -21.85 16.23
CA LYS A 99 4.17 -22.85 17.05
C LYS A 99 3.46 -24.20 17.12
N HIS A 100 2.13 -24.21 16.97
CA HIS A 100 1.34 -25.44 16.95
C HIS A 100 1.44 -26.18 15.60
N CYS A 101 1.93 -25.53 14.54
CA CYS A 101 2.08 -26.16 13.24
C CYS A 101 3.29 -27.10 13.20
N SER A 102 3.21 -28.12 12.35
CA SER A 102 4.25 -29.09 12.11
C SER A 102 5.60 -28.42 11.72
N PRO A 103 6.75 -29.01 12.10
CA PRO A 103 8.06 -28.48 11.71
C PRO A 103 8.21 -28.30 10.19
N ARG A 104 7.66 -29.24 9.40
CA ARG A 104 7.67 -29.18 7.94
C ARG A 104 6.92 -27.95 7.42
N HIS A 105 5.75 -27.67 7.96
CA HIS A 105 4.95 -26.52 7.53
C HIS A 105 5.58 -25.20 7.94
N ARG A 106 6.13 -25.11 9.15
CA ARG A 106 6.91 -23.93 9.58
C ARG A 106 8.10 -23.66 8.65
N TYR A 107 8.77 -24.71 8.17
CA TYR A 107 9.85 -24.59 7.19
C TYR A 107 9.36 -24.09 5.82
N LEU A 108 8.19 -24.54 5.35
CA LEU A 108 7.60 -24.05 4.09
C LEU A 108 7.20 -22.58 4.18
N LEU A 109 6.64 -22.15 5.31
CA LEU A 109 6.28 -20.75 5.54
C LEU A 109 7.52 -19.85 5.51
N SER A 110 8.65 -20.29 6.10
CA SER A 110 9.88 -19.49 6.16
C SER A 110 10.59 -19.31 4.82
N HIS A 111 10.42 -20.25 3.87
CA HIS A 111 11.05 -20.21 2.54
C HIS A 111 10.22 -19.48 1.49
N SER A 112 8.90 -19.35 1.71
CA SER A 112 8.11 -18.41 0.93
C SER A 112 8.56 -16.98 1.26
N ASN A 113 8.41 -16.02 0.33
CA ASN A 113 8.65 -14.59 0.59
C ASN A 113 7.86 -14.01 1.81
N GLN A 114 7.02 -14.82 2.46
CA GLN A 114 6.39 -14.56 3.74
C GLN A 114 7.34 -14.89 4.91
N ARG A 115 8.37 -14.06 5.08
CA ARG A 115 9.52 -14.22 5.99
C ARG A 115 9.26 -14.35 7.51
N SER A 116 8.07 -14.73 7.98
CA SER A 116 7.92 -15.07 9.39
C SER A 116 6.76 -16.02 9.63
N CYS A 117 6.99 -17.01 10.48
CA CYS A 117 5.94 -17.61 11.30
C CYS A 117 5.04 -16.51 11.90
N TRP A 118 3.73 -16.66 11.82
CA TRP A 118 2.85 -15.71 12.48
C TRP A 118 2.95 -15.88 13.99
N ASN A 119 2.75 -14.77 14.67
CA ASN A 119 2.64 -14.66 16.11
C ASN A 119 1.63 -13.54 16.42
N GLN A 120 1.41 -13.29 17.70
CA GLN A 120 0.53 -12.22 18.16
C GLN A 120 0.88 -10.84 17.57
N LYS A 121 2.16 -10.53 17.30
CA LYS A 121 2.56 -9.27 16.65
C LYS A 121 2.10 -9.20 15.19
N PHE A 122 2.17 -10.31 14.46
CA PHE A 122 1.65 -10.38 13.09
C PHE A 122 0.14 -10.14 13.03
N ILE A 123 -0.62 -10.78 13.93
CA ILE A 123 -2.08 -10.63 14.01
C ILE A 123 -2.42 -9.19 14.40
N LEU A 124 -1.76 -8.67 15.45
CA LEU A 124 -1.95 -7.29 15.90
C LEU A 124 -1.66 -6.29 14.78
N LYS A 125 -0.59 -6.48 14.00
CA LYS A 125 -0.26 -5.62 12.85
C LYS A 125 -1.44 -5.49 11.88
N TRP A 126 -2.06 -6.59 11.48
CA TRP A 126 -3.17 -6.53 10.51
C TRP A 126 -4.48 -6.05 11.13
N ALA A 127 -4.72 -6.35 12.40
CA ALA A 127 -5.83 -5.78 13.15
C ALA A 127 -5.69 -4.24 13.28
N LEU A 128 -4.46 -3.76 13.55
CA LEU A 128 -4.09 -2.34 13.58
C LEU A 128 -4.11 -1.68 12.19
N VAL A 129 -4.05 -2.42 11.10
CA VAL A 129 -4.23 -1.82 9.76
C VAL A 129 -5.72 -1.70 9.43
N SER A 130 -6.52 -2.70 9.77
CA SER A 130 -7.93 -2.81 9.36
C SER A 130 -8.94 -2.12 10.28
N GLY A 131 -8.63 -1.95 11.56
CA GLY A 131 -9.58 -1.38 12.53
C GLY A 131 -10.27 -2.42 13.38
N SER A 132 -9.79 -3.68 13.37
CA SER A 132 -10.38 -4.82 14.06
C SER A 132 -10.33 -4.69 15.59
N LYS A 133 -11.35 -4.04 16.15
CA LYS A 133 -11.45 -3.67 17.58
C LYS A 133 -11.44 -4.91 18.49
N ARG A 134 -12.19 -5.97 18.16
CA ARG A 134 -12.24 -7.19 19.00
C ARG A 134 -10.85 -7.81 19.11
N ILE A 135 -10.18 -7.97 17.97
CA ILE A 135 -8.83 -8.57 17.93
C ILE A 135 -7.79 -7.69 18.63
N ILE A 136 -7.83 -6.35 18.45
CA ILE A 136 -6.93 -5.42 19.15
C ILE A 136 -7.07 -5.57 20.67
N ASN A 137 -8.31 -5.64 21.18
CA ASN A 137 -8.57 -5.84 22.61
C ASN A 137 -8.01 -7.17 23.13
N VAL A 138 -8.20 -8.27 22.39
CA VAL A 138 -7.67 -9.57 22.79
C VAL A 138 -6.15 -9.57 22.79
N CYS A 139 -5.51 -8.98 21.78
CA CYS A 139 -4.06 -8.78 21.73
C CYS A 139 -3.57 -8.00 22.96
N HIS A 140 -4.26 -6.91 23.33
CA HIS A 140 -3.92 -6.09 24.50
C HIS A 140 -4.02 -6.88 25.80
N LYS A 141 -5.14 -7.59 26.02
CA LYS A 141 -5.37 -8.44 27.21
C LYS A 141 -4.32 -9.55 27.34
N ARG A 142 -3.83 -10.06 26.20
CA ARG A 142 -2.74 -11.03 26.13
C ARG A 142 -1.35 -10.40 26.30
N GLY A 143 -1.25 -9.14 26.71
CA GLY A 143 0.01 -8.44 27.00
C GLY A 143 0.77 -7.97 25.76
N ALA A 144 0.15 -7.87 24.58
CA ALA A 144 0.82 -7.23 23.45
C ALA A 144 1.00 -5.74 23.71
N HIS A 145 2.22 -5.25 23.49
CA HIS A 145 2.48 -3.83 23.38
C HIS A 145 1.76 -3.29 22.13
N LEU A 146 0.69 -2.55 22.36
CA LEU A 146 -0.09 -1.88 21.30
C LEU A 146 0.66 -0.69 20.69
N ILE A 147 1.64 -0.15 21.42
CA ILE A 147 2.50 0.93 20.94
C ILE A 147 3.51 0.34 19.95
N PRO A 148 3.61 0.86 18.73
CA PRO A 148 4.43 0.31 17.66
C PRO A 148 5.95 0.34 17.84
N SER A 149 6.51 0.64 19.02
CA SER A 149 7.93 0.31 19.26
C SER A 149 8.19 -1.20 19.05
N ALA A 150 7.15 -2.02 19.25
CA ALA A 150 7.13 -3.44 18.91
C ALA A 150 6.80 -3.77 17.43
N CYS A 151 6.26 -2.81 16.66
CA CYS A 151 5.95 -2.93 15.23
C CYS A 151 6.83 -1.94 14.43
N GLN A 152 8.13 -2.21 14.41
CA GLN A 152 9.19 -1.45 13.69
C GLN A 152 9.00 -1.34 12.16
N SER A 153 7.82 -1.65 11.61
CA SER A 153 7.60 -1.54 10.16
C SER A 153 6.84 -0.25 9.87
N ASP A 154 7.54 0.71 9.28
CA ASP A 154 7.02 1.95 8.68
C ASP A 154 5.71 1.74 7.92
N HIS A 155 5.55 0.56 7.30
CA HIS A 155 4.36 0.14 6.59
C HIS A 155 3.06 0.17 7.40
N VAL A 156 3.07 -0.14 8.71
CA VAL A 156 1.82 -0.13 9.52
C VAL A 156 1.31 1.29 9.67
N PHE A 157 2.20 2.20 10.08
CA PHE A 157 1.87 3.61 10.17
C PHE A 157 1.43 4.16 8.81
N GLN A 158 2.15 3.84 7.73
CA GLN A 158 1.75 4.27 6.39
C GLN A 158 0.30 3.89 6.05
N HIS A 159 -0.16 2.70 6.42
CA HIS A 159 -1.54 2.27 6.16
C HIS A 159 -2.55 2.98 7.07
N ILE A 160 -2.28 3.06 8.37
CA ILE A 160 -3.19 3.71 9.33
C ILE A 160 -3.39 5.18 8.96
N TYR A 161 -2.31 5.88 8.65
CA TYR A 161 -2.39 7.28 8.22
C TYR A 161 -2.93 7.44 6.80
N ALA A 162 -2.79 6.44 5.91
CA ALA A 162 -3.43 6.48 4.60
C ALA A 162 -4.95 6.31 4.67
N GLU A 163 -5.48 5.67 5.71
CA GLU A 163 -6.92 5.57 5.96
C GLU A 163 -7.52 6.93 6.37
N GLY A 164 -6.76 7.74 7.13
CA GLY A 164 -7.19 9.08 7.55
C GLY A 164 -8.18 9.09 8.72
N ASN A 165 -8.34 7.97 9.43
CA ASN A 165 -9.26 7.87 10.54
C ASN A 165 -8.73 8.65 11.77
N LEU A 166 -9.19 9.90 11.94
CA LEU A 166 -8.73 10.80 12.99
C LEU A 166 -8.92 10.24 14.40
N GLU A 167 -10.07 9.63 14.71
CA GLU A 167 -10.31 9.04 16.04
C GLU A 167 -9.28 7.97 16.37
N ARG A 168 -9.00 7.09 15.41
CA ARG A 168 -8.02 6.01 15.56
C ARG A 168 -6.60 6.56 15.73
N ILE A 169 -6.25 7.58 14.97
CA ILE A 169 -4.94 8.24 15.08
C ILE A 169 -4.80 8.93 16.45
N GLN A 170 -5.85 9.61 16.93
CA GLN A 170 -5.91 10.19 18.26
C GLN A 170 -5.81 9.14 19.36
N TRP A 171 -6.46 7.99 19.20
CA TRP A 171 -6.32 6.85 20.11
C TRP A 171 -4.87 6.40 20.18
N MET A 172 -4.21 6.15 19.04
CA MET A 172 -2.82 5.71 18.99
C MET A 172 -1.82 6.72 19.56
N TYR A 173 -2.06 8.01 19.32
CA TYR A 173 -1.11 9.07 19.64
C TYR A 173 -1.31 9.63 21.05
N ASP A 174 -2.53 10.07 21.38
CA ASP A 174 -2.85 10.71 22.65
C ASP A 174 -3.34 9.72 23.71
N GLY A 175 -3.57 8.45 23.36
CA GLY A 175 -4.28 7.52 24.24
C GLY A 175 -5.75 7.92 24.44
N LYS A 176 -6.32 8.71 23.51
CA LYS A 176 -7.71 9.14 23.59
C LYS A 176 -8.63 7.92 23.61
N GLN A 177 -9.59 7.92 24.52
CA GLN A 177 -10.57 6.85 24.59
C GLN A 177 -11.43 6.85 23.33
N VAL A 178 -11.47 5.69 22.65
CA VAL A 178 -12.31 5.45 21.48
C VAL A 178 -13.14 4.21 21.77
N ASP A 179 -14.42 4.27 21.42
CA ASP A 179 -15.36 3.20 21.72
C ASP A 179 -14.90 1.86 21.11
N GLY A 180 -14.94 0.81 21.92
CA GLY A 180 -14.48 -0.52 21.58
C GLY A 180 -12.96 -0.68 21.43
N LEU A 181 -12.13 0.32 21.72
CA LEU A 181 -10.67 0.19 21.76
C LEU A 181 -10.13 0.24 23.20
N PRO A 182 -9.02 -0.47 23.48
CA PRO A 182 -8.46 -0.50 24.83
C PRO A 182 -7.76 0.83 25.16
N SER A 183 -7.75 1.21 26.44
CA SER A 183 -6.96 2.35 26.91
C SER A 183 -5.48 2.06 26.75
N ILE A 184 -4.76 2.93 26.05
CA ILE A 184 -3.31 2.85 25.90
C ILE A 184 -2.65 4.09 26.49
N PRO A 185 -1.45 3.96 27.09
CA PRO A 185 -0.71 5.13 27.52
C PRO A 185 -0.40 5.99 26.30
N ARG A 186 -0.34 7.31 26.52
CA ARG A 186 0.12 8.25 25.50
C ARG A 186 1.45 7.77 24.95
N SER A 187 1.54 7.70 23.63
CA SER A 187 2.73 7.20 22.98
C SER A 187 3.60 8.36 22.53
N ASP A 188 4.89 8.28 22.83
CA ASP A 188 5.91 9.15 22.24
C ASP A 188 6.23 8.65 20.82
N ILE A 189 5.27 8.80 19.89
CA ILE A 189 5.49 8.63 18.44
C ILE A 189 5.95 9.95 17.75
N PRO A 190 6.51 10.99 18.42
CA PRO A 190 6.72 12.25 17.74
C PRO A 190 7.81 12.04 16.69
N ASN A 191 7.53 12.48 15.47
CA ASN A 191 8.45 12.51 14.34
C ASN A 191 8.73 11.19 13.62
N HIS A 192 7.79 10.26 13.53
CA HIS A 192 7.97 9.23 12.49
C HIS A 192 7.85 9.89 11.11
N PRO A 193 8.94 10.00 10.31
CA PRO A 193 8.98 10.89 9.14
C PRO A 193 8.02 10.48 8.01
N HIS A 194 7.48 9.26 8.10
CA HIS A 194 6.60 8.62 7.13
C HIS A 194 5.10 8.80 7.43
N VAL A 195 4.73 9.54 8.47
CA VAL A 195 3.32 9.81 8.84
C VAL A 195 2.67 10.83 7.89
N TYR A 196 3.39 11.90 7.57
CA TYR A 196 2.85 13.04 6.83
C TYR A 196 2.63 12.73 5.34
N TRP A 197 3.48 11.86 4.78
CA TRP A 197 3.42 11.46 3.39
C TRP A 197 2.07 10.84 2.99
N PRO A 198 1.58 9.74 3.60
CA PRO A 198 0.30 9.15 3.25
C PRO A 198 -0.89 10.11 3.48
N LEU A 199 -0.82 10.97 4.51
CA LEU A 199 -1.87 11.96 4.80
C LEU A 199 -2.03 12.95 3.65
N ALA A 200 -0.95 13.61 3.25
CA ALA A 200 -0.99 14.55 2.13
C ALA A 200 -1.20 13.83 0.80
N LYS A 201 -0.67 12.61 0.62
CA LYS A 201 -0.95 11.78 -0.56
C LYS A 201 -2.43 11.40 -0.67
N LYS A 202 -3.21 11.37 0.42
CA LYS A 202 -4.63 10.97 0.45
C LYS A 202 -5.65 12.07 0.75
N GLY A 203 -5.21 13.21 1.28
CA GLY A 203 -6.04 14.42 1.41
C GLY A 203 -6.68 14.58 2.77
N HIS A 204 -6.07 13.98 3.79
CA HIS A 204 -6.59 13.95 5.15
C HIS A 204 -6.24 15.25 5.88
N THR A 205 -6.85 16.35 5.45
CA THR A 205 -6.59 17.71 5.94
C THR A 205 -6.93 17.88 7.42
N ASP A 206 -7.98 17.21 7.89
CA ASP A 206 -8.43 17.17 9.30
C ASP A 206 -7.34 16.60 10.22
N VAL A 207 -6.72 15.49 9.83
CA VAL A 207 -5.61 14.89 10.58
C VAL A 207 -4.38 15.79 10.56
N ILE A 208 -4.08 16.41 9.42
CA ILE A 208 -2.94 17.34 9.31
C ILE A 208 -3.14 18.57 10.20
N LEU A 209 -4.34 19.13 10.27
CA LEU A 209 -4.66 20.24 11.18
C LEU A 209 -4.52 19.82 12.64
N TRP A 210 -5.04 18.66 13.00
CA TRP A 210 -4.89 18.14 14.36
C TRP A 210 -3.40 17.93 14.72
N LEU A 211 -2.58 17.39 13.82
CA LEU A 211 -1.12 17.27 14.02
C LEU A 211 -0.45 18.65 14.12
N LYS A 212 -0.91 19.64 13.36
CA LYS A 212 -0.43 21.02 13.44
C LYS A 212 -0.71 21.64 14.81
N GLU A 213 -1.93 21.49 15.32
CA GLU A 213 -2.33 21.99 16.65
C GLU A 213 -1.48 21.39 17.77
N LYS A 214 -0.99 20.16 17.58
CA LYS A 214 -0.05 19.50 18.49
C LYS A 214 1.38 20.05 18.42
N GLY A 215 1.68 20.93 17.47
CA GLY A 215 3.00 21.51 17.28
C GLY A 215 4.06 20.52 16.77
N VAL A 216 3.63 19.42 16.14
CA VAL A 216 4.55 18.35 15.69
C VAL A 216 4.94 18.46 14.23
N ILE A 217 4.50 19.51 13.53
CA ILE A 217 4.80 19.77 12.12
C ILE A 217 5.90 20.84 12.02
N ASN A 218 7.06 20.42 11.50
CA ASN A 218 8.19 21.28 11.19
C ASN A 218 8.34 21.52 9.66
N PRO A 219 9.21 22.44 9.21
CA PRO A 219 9.38 22.75 7.79
C PRO A 219 9.69 21.53 6.90
N GLN A 220 10.48 20.59 7.39
CA GLN A 220 10.86 19.37 6.67
C GLN A 220 9.65 18.45 6.45
N GLN A 221 8.79 18.34 7.45
CA GLN A 221 7.55 17.56 7.36
C GLN A 221 6.53 18.26 6.46
N GLY A 222 6.52 19.59 6.48
CA GLY A 222 5.92 20.45 5.47
C GLY A 222 6.30 20.07 4.05
N ALA A 223 7.60 20.12 3.75
CA ALA A 223 8.13 19.79 2.44
C ALA A 223 7.68 18.40 1.97
N ARG A 224 7.73 17.41 2.85
CA ARG A 224 7.22 16.05 2.57
C ARG A 224 5.73 15.99 2.25
N MET A 225 4.90 16.84 2.86
CA MET A 225 3.48 16.92 2.52
C MET A 225 3.26 17.50 1.13
N TYR A 226 4.00 18.55 0.77
CA TYR A 226 3.98 19.13 -0.58
C TYR A 226 4.43 18.10 -1.63
N GLU A 227 5.54 17.40 -1.38
CA GLU A 227 6.03 16.34 -2.25
C GLU A 227 5.02 15.20 -2.42
N ALA A 228 4.41 14.74 -1.32
CA ALA A 228 3.43 13.67 -1.38
C ALA A 228 2.17 14.07 -2.14
N ALA A 229 1.71 15.32 -2.00
CA ALA A 229 0.60 15.88 -2.77
C ALA A 229 0.98 16.02 -4.26
N GLY A 230 2.19 16.50 -4.54
CA GLY A 230 2.78 16.57 -5.87
C GLY A 230 2.81 15.19 -6.53
N MET A 231 3.27 14.16 -5.82
CA MET A 231 3.37 12.78 -6.33
C MET A 231 1.99 12.17 -6.60
N ALA A 232 0.98 12.59 -5.85
CA ALA A 232 -0.40 12.17 -6.03
C ALA A 232 -1.16 12.94 -7.12
N GLY A 233 -0.60 14.02 -7.64
CA GLY A 233 -1.28 14.91 -8.61
C GLY A 233 -2.36 15.76 -7.96
N ARG A 234 -2.26 15.96 -6.64
CA ARG A 234 -3.31 16.55 -5.80
C ARG A 234 -3.12 18.06 -5.66
N MET A 235 -3.50 18.77 -6.71
CA MET A 235 -3.43 20.23 -6.74
C MET A 235 -4.32 20.88 -5.68
N ASP A 236 -5.49 20.30 -5.40
CA ASP A 236 -6.38 20.66 -4.29
C ASP A 236 -5.64 20.70 -2.95
N MET A 237 -4.81 19.69 -2.69
CA MET A 237 -4.02 19.59 -1.48
C MET A 237 -2.88 20.59 -1.45
N ILE A 238 -2.19 20.80 -2.57
CA ILE A 238 -1.15 21.84 -2.68
C ILE A 238 -1.76 23.22 -2.42
N GLU A 239 -2.90 23.54 -3.02
CA GLU A 239 -3.62 24.79 -2.76
C GLU A 239 -4.01 24.91 -1.29
N TRP A 240 -4.50 23.84 -0.67
CA TRP A 240 -4.82 23.84 0.75
C TRP A 240 -3.60 24.12 1.63
N LEU A 241 -2.45 23.51 1.31
CA LEU A 241 -1.17 23.76 2.00
C LEU A 241 -0.70 25.22 1.81
N VAL A 242 -0.92 25.80 0.62
CA VAL A 242 -0.54 27.18 0.26
C VAL A 242 -1.50 28.23 0.84
N ARG A 243 -2.79 27.94 0.95
CA ARG A 243 -3.78 28.86 1.53
C ARG A 243 -3.39 29.25 2.95
N GLY A 244 -2.71 28.36 3.67
CA GLY A 244 -2.03 28.71 4.90
C GLY A 244 -0.93 29.76 4.69
N THR A 245 0.02 29.53 3.78
CA THR A 245 1.27 30.29 3.71
C THR A 245 1.13 31.71 3.14
N ARG A 246 0.03 32.06 2.46
CA ARG A 246 -0.07 33.29 1.65
C ARG A 246 -0.82 34.47 2.31
N GLU A 247 -1.58 34.25 3.39
CA GLU A 247 -2.22 35.35 4.13
C GLU A 247 -1.27 35.91 5.19
N ARG A 248 -0.44 36.86 4.76
CA ARG A 248 0.22 37.83 5.63
C ARG A 248 -0.68 39.07 5.70
N ALA A 249 -1.11 39.38 6.92
CA ALA A 249 -1.77 40.62 7.35
C ALA A 249 -3.22 40.82 6.85
N GLU A 250 -4.21 40.54 7.71
CA GLU A 250 -5.09 41.59 8.28
C GLU A 250 -6.33 41.02 8.99
N HIS A 251 -6.69 39.75 8.84
CA HIS A 251 -7.86 39.19 9.51
C HIS A 251 -7.52 37.90 10.27
N LYS A 252 -7.87 37.85 11.56
CA LYS A 252 -7.79 36.65 12.42
C LYS A 252 -8.80 35.60 11.95
N GLN A 253 -8.50 34.91 10.87
CA GLN A 253 -9.24 33.71 10.46
C GLN A 253 -8.25 32.54 10.32
N GLU A 254 -8.71 31.35 10.70
CA GLU A 254 -7.96 30.12 10.97
C GLU A 254 -6.89 29.83 9.92
N ASN A 255 -5.64 30.13 10.27
CA ASN A 255 -4.55 30.13 9.31
C ASN A 255 -3.99 28.70 9.16
N ASN A 256 -4.17 28.06 8.02
CA ASN A 256 -3.69 26.69 7.74
C ASN A 256 -2.17 26.59 7.52
N GLN A 257 -1.37 27.61 7.90
CA GLN A 257 0.09 27.69 7.71
C GLN A 257 0.83 26.40 8.10
N ILE A 258 1.06 25.52 7.12
CA ILE A 258 1.98 24.40 7.28
C ILE A 258 3.36 24.95 6.99
N PRO A 259 4.30 24.94 7.95
CA PRO A 259 5.65 25.41 7.71
C PRO A 259 6.26 24.55 6.61
N CYS A 260 6.89 25.15 5.60
CA CYS A 260 7.54 24.43 4.51
C CYS A 260 8.80 25.18 4.09
N ASP A 261 9.90 24.46 3.96
CA ASP A 261 11.08 24.94 3.25
C ASP A 261 10.97 24.49 1.79
N PHE A 262 10.72 25.44 0.88
CA PHE A 262 10.57 25.14 -0.54
C PHE A 262 11.90 24.72 -1.20
N THR A 263 13.04 25.02 -0.57
CA THR A 263 14.36 24.64 -1.09
C THR A 263 14.64 23.14 -0.94
N GLU A 264 13.95 22.47 -0.02
CA GLU A 264 14.10 21.03 0.21
C GLU A 264 13.17 20.16 -0.65
N LEU A 265 12.28 20.75 -1.47
CA LEU A 265 11.34 19.96 -2.25
C LEU A 265 12.07 19.13 -3.32
N CYS A 266 11.57 17.93 -3.59
CA CYS A 266 12.02 17.15 -4.74
C CYS A 266 11.10 17.40 -5.94
N SER A 267 11.60 18.14 -6.93
CA SER A 267 10.87 18.50 -8.16
C SER A 267 10.30 17.30 -8.92
N SER A 268 10.99 16.16 -8.89
CA SER A 268 10.54 14.93 -9.54
C SER A 268 9.17 14.45 -9.03
N HIS A 269 8.81 14.76 -7.78
CA HIS A 269 7.52 14.39 -7.21
C HIS A 269 6.35 15.17 -7.83
N PHE A 270 6.54 16.34 -8.41
CA PHE A 270 5.45 17.17 -8.94
C PHE A 270 5.06 16.84 -10.38
N THR A 271 5.66 15.81 -10.95
CA THR A 271 5.50 15.41 -12.36
C THR A 271 4.37 14.41 -12.59
N SER A 272 3.53 14.14 -11.58
CA SER A 272 2.41 13.21 -11.71
C SER A 272 1.19 13.84 -12.41
N SER A 273 1.08 15.17 -12.45
CA SER A 273 0.02 15.91 -13.11
C SER A 273 0.51 17.25 -13.66
N PHE A 274 -0.21 17.82 -14.63
CA PHE A 274 0.14 19.10 -15.22
C PHE A 274 0.00 20.26 -14.24
N SER A 275 -1.07 20.27 -13.46
CA SER A 275 -1.32 21.32 -12.48
C SER A 275 -0.22 21.38 -11.42
N THR A 276 0.21 20.23 -10.90
CA THR A 276 1.30 20.15 -9.92
C THR A 276 2.65 20.54 -10.54
N PHE A 277 2.87 20.18 -11.80
CA PHE A 277 4.08 20.53 -12.54
C PHE A 277 4.18 22.04 -12.81
N ASP A 278 3.12 22.65 -13.34
CA ASP A 278 3.09 24.09 -13.59
C ASP A 278 3.16 24.88 -12.28
N TRP A 279 2.57 24.35 -11.21
CA TRP A 279 2.70 24.93 -9.88
C TRP A 279 4.16 24.93 -9.40
N ILE A 280 4.87 23.79 -9.43
CA ILE A 280 6.27 23.76 -8.95
C ILE A 280 7.18 24.65 -9.81
N ARG A 281 6.93 24.71 -11.12
CA ARG A 281 7.65 25.58 -12.07
C ARG A 281 7.48 27.06 -11.71
N LYS A 282 6.26 27.49 -11.36
CA LYS A 282 5.97 28.88 -11.00
C LYS A 282 6.57 29.32 -9.67
N HIS A 283 6.92 28.38 -8.79
CA HIS A 283 7.47 28.67 -7.47
C HIS A 283 9.01 28.65 -7.44
N ASP A 284 9.64 28.62 -8.62
CA ASP A 284 11.07 28.88 -8.88
C ASP A 284 12.06 28.10 -8.01
N ALA A 285 11.62 26.96 -7.49
CA ALA A 285 12.36 26.21 -6.48
C ALA A 285 13.45 25.31 -7.09
N PHE A 286 13.62 25.26 -8.43
CA PHE A 286 14.45 24.27 -9.10
C PHE A 286 15.10 24.71 -10.41
N ASP A 287 16.22 24.06 -10.72
CA ASP A 287 16.77 24.01 -12.08
C ASP A 287 15.76 23.35 -13.03
N SER A 288 15.28 24.16 -13.97
CA SER A 288 14.31 23.77 -14.99
C SER A 288 14.72 22.49 -15.74
N GLY A 289 16.00 22.27 -16.05
CA GLY A 289 16.45 21.12 -16.85
C GLY A 289 16.20 19.76 -16.20
N PHE A 290 16.41 19.65 -14.88
CA PHE A 290 16.15 18.41 -14.13
C PHE A 290 14.65 18.10 -13.99
N LEU A 291 13.82 19.14 -13.84
CA LEU A 291 12.37 19.03 -13.71
C LEU A 291 11.73 18.43 -14.98
N TYR A 292 12.14 18.88 -16.17
CA TYR A 292 11.65 18.33 -17.44
C TYR A 292 12.14 16.90 -17.66
N THR A 293 13.42 16.60 -17.40
CA THR A 293 13.96 15.23 -17.52
C THR A 293 13.17 14.24 -16.65
N SER A 294 12.87 14.61 -15.41
CA SER A 294 12.06 13.79 -14.51
C SER A 294 10.61 13.60 -15.02
N ALA A 295 10.01 14.63 -15.62
CA ALA A 295 8.67 14.54 -16.20
C ALA A 295 8.62 13.59 -17.41
N VAL A 296 9.67 13.57 -18.24
CA VAL A 296 9.81 12.64 -19.35
C VAL A 296 9.93 11.20 -18.85
N CYS A 297 10.79 10.97 -17.86
CA CYS A 297 10.99 9.64 -17.26
C CYS A 297 9.72 9.11 -16.58
N ASN A 298 8.94 9.96 -15.90
CA ASN A 298 7.71 9.54 -15.25
C ASN A 298 6.54 9.32 -16.23
N GLY A 299 6.55 9.98 -17.39
CA GLY A 299 5.67 9.65 -18.52
C GLY A 299 5.90 8.24 -19.09
N SER A 300 7.04 7.60 -18.77
CA SER A 300 7.40 6.24 -19.19
C SER A 300 6.99 5.14 -18.21
N VAL A 301 6.46 5.47 -17.03
CA VAL A 301 6.05 4.45 -16.04
C VAL A 301 4.65 3.95 -16.37
N GLU A 302 4.61 2.96 -17.27
CA GLU A 302 3.63 1.92 -17.66
C GLU A 302 2.14 1.96 -17.28
N GLY A 303 1.58 3.01 -16.66
CA GLY A 303 0.18 2.99 -16.25
C GLY A 303 -0.49 4.32 -15.98
N ILE A 304 0.24 5.43 -15.74
CA ILE A 304 -0.44 6.60 -15.15
C ILE A 304 -0.81 7.70 -16.16
N CYS A 305 -0.08 7.96 -17.25
CA CYS A 305 -0.56 8.93 -18.25
C CYS A 305 0.23 8.85 -19.58
N LYS A 306 -0.30 8.12 -20.57
CA LYS A 306 0.25 8.14 -21.95
C LYS A 306 0.26 9.54 -22.59
N ASN A 307 -0.53 10.48 -22.06
CA ASN A 307 -0.66 11.85 -22.59
C ASN A 307 0.21 12.90 -21.87
N PHE A 308 0.75 12.58 -20.68
CA PHE A 308 1.49 13.58 -19.89
C PHE A 308 2.92 13.77 -20.40
N GLY A 309 3.57 12.69 -20.83
CA GLY A 309 4.91 12.74 -21.42
C GLY A 309 4.98 13.70 -22.62
N SER A 310 4.00 13.67 -23.53
CA SER A 310 3.97 14.55 -24.71
C SER A 310 3.81 16.03 -24.39
N ILE A 311 3.03 16.40 -23.36
CA ILE A 311 2.80 17.81 -22.99
C ILE A 311 4.02 18.37 -22.26
N ALA A 312 4.60 17.61 -21.33
CA ALA A 312 5.82 18.00 -20.64
C ALA A 312 7.00 18.13 -21.62
N LEU A 313 7.10 17.23 -22.61
CA LEU A 313 8.06 17.33 -23.70
C LEU A 313 7.85 18.56 -24.58
N GLN A 314 6.60 18.87 -24.95
CA GLN A 314 6.30 20.06 -25.74
C GLN A 314 6.72 21.33 -24.99
N LEU A 315 6.44 21.43 -23.69
CA LEU A 315 6.88 22.57 -22.88
C LEU A 315 8.40 22.64 -22.75
N ALA A 316 9.09 21.51 -22.62
CA ALA A 316 10.54 21.49 -22.60
C ALA A 316 11.15 22.01 -23.93
N ILE A 317 10.50 21.72 -25.06
CA ILE A 317 10.86 22.26 -26.39
C ILE A 317 10.54 23.76 -26.45
N ASP A 318 9.35 24.17 -26.04
CA ASP A 318 8.89 25.57 -26.07
C ASP A 318 9.79 26.47 -25.20
N HIS A 319 10.30 25.93 -24.09
CA HIS A 319 11.27 26.59 -23.19
C HIS A 319 12.74 26.42 -23.61
N LYS A 320 13.02 25.82 -24.77
CA LYS A 320 14.37 25.60 -25.34
C LYS A 320 15.30 24.75 -24.47
N LEU A 321 14.75 23.88 -23.64
CA LEU A 321 15.50 22.96 -22.77
C LEU A 321 15.74 21.61 -23.44
N LEU A 322 14.84 21.20 -24.34
CA LEU A 322 15.05 20.14 -25.30
C LEU A 322 15.25 20.75 -26.68
N THR A 323 16.49 20.69 -27.17
CA THR A 323 16.86 21.07 -28.53
C THR A 323 17.38 19.84 -29.27
N LYS A 324 17.63 19.99 -30.57
CA LYS A 324 18.25 18.94 -31.40
C LYS A 324 19.64 18.51 -30.92
N GLU A 325 20.26 19.33 -30.08
CA GLU A 325 21.61 19.13 -29.54
C GLU A 325 21.59 18.47 -28.15
N THR A 326 20.40 18.37 -27.52
CA THR A 326 20.24 17.77 -26.21
C THR A 326 20.41 16.26 -26.31
N LYS A 327 21.44 15.72 -25.65
CA LYS A 327 21.63 14.27 -25.51
C LYS A 327 20.60 13.71 -24.53
N ILE A 328 19.65 12.92 -25.02
CA ILE A 328 18.65 12.25 -24.20
C ILE A 328 18.98 10.76 -24.13
N GLU A 329 19.32 10.25 -22.95
CA GLU A 329 19.47 8.81 -22.73
C GLU A 329 18.10 8.19 -22.42
N LEU A 330 17.48 7.54 -23.43
CA LEU A 330 16.22 6.81 -23.25
C LEU A 330 16.47 5.30 -23.36
N ARG A 331 16.07 4.53 -22.35
CA ARG A 331 16.05 3.06 -22.44
C ARG A 331 14.92 2.61 -23.35
N ILE A 332 15.27 1.89 -24.42
CA ILE A 332 14.36 1.46 -25.51
C ILE A 332 13.18 0.63 -24.97
N ASP A 333 13.43 -0.26 -24.00
CA ASP A 333 12.48 -1.29 -23.57
C ASP A 333 11.16 -0.75 -23.01
N ASN A 334 11.16 0.48 -22.44
CA ASN A 334 9.98 1.07 -21.79
C ASN A 334 9.52 2.40 -22.42
N ASN A 335 10.26 2.98 -23.38
CA ASN A 335 10.07 4.36 -23.86
C ASN A 335 9.66 4.50 -25.33
N LEU A 336 9.37 3.40 -26.03
CA LEU A 336 9.14 3.40 -27.48
C LEU A 336 8.11 4.46 -27.97
N PRO A 337 6.96 4.68 -27.29
CA PRO A 337 6.00 5.73 -27.70
C PRO A 337 6.59 7.14 -27.61
N THR A 338 7.39 7.41 -26.57
CA THR A 338 8.04 8.70 -26.31
C THR A 338 9.14 8.99 -27.34
N ILE A 339 9.95 7.97 -27.66
CA ILE A 339 10.99 8.05 -28.70
C ILE A 339 10.35 8.37 -30.05
N LYS A 340 9.28 7.67 -30.41
CA LYS A 340 8.53 7.93 -31.64
C LYS A 340 7.99 9.36 -31.70
N TRP A 341 7.40 9.84 -30.60
CA TRP A 341 6.84 11.20 -30.51
C TRP A 341 7.90 12.30 -30.69
N LEU A 342 9.12 12.09 -30.16
CA LEU A 342 10.24 13.03 -30.31
C LEU A 342 10.88 12.99 -31.71
N TYR A 343 10.94 11.80 -32.32
CA TYR A 343 11.39 11.64 -33.70
C TYR A 343 10.46 12.33 -34.69
N GLU A 344 9.14 12.20 -34.53
CA GLU A 344 8.12 12.86 -35.36
C GLU A 344 8.19 14.40 -35.33
N ARG A 345 8.84 14.97 -34.30
CA ARG A 345 9.01 16.42 -34.11
C ARG A 345 10.44 16.90 -34.38
N ASP A 346 11.27 16.05 -34.97
CA ASP A 346 12.64 16.39 -35.39
C ASP A 346 13.52 16.85 -34.21
N ILE A 347 13.27 16.33 -33.00
CA ILE A 347 14.05 16.61 -31.79
C ILE A 347 15.19 15.61 -31.62
N LEU A 348 14.93 14.33 -31.94
CA LEU A 348 15.98 13.30 -31.95
C LEU A 348 16.69 13.34 -33.30
N GLN A 349 17.99 13.64 -33.29
CA GLN A 349 18.82 13.37 -34.45
C GLN A 349 18.93 11.85 -34.65
N PRO A 350 18.86 11.34 -35.90
CA PRO A 350 19.05 9.93 -36.21
C PRO A 350 20.53 9.54 -36.10
N ASP A 351 21.16 9.75 -34.95
CA ASP A 351 22.43 9.12 -34.60
C ASP A 351 22.14 7.85 -33.77
N LEU A 352 21.42 6.91 -34.40
CA LEU A 352 21.40 5.52 -33.97
C LEU A 352 22.68 4.84 -34.47
N SER A 353 23.83 5.26 -33.95
CA SER A 353 25.11 4.60 -34.19
C SER A 353 25.94 4.47 -32.92
N LYS A 354 25.53 3.57 -32.03
CA LYS A 354 26.27 2.38 -31.56
C LYS A 354 25.63 1.79 -30.31
#